data_AF-Q8YWE3-F1
#
_entry.id   AF-Q8YWE3-F1
#
_cell.length_a   1.000
_cell.length_b   1.000
_cell.length_c   1.000
_cell.angle_alpha   90.00
_cell.angle_beta   90.00
_cell.angle_gamma   90.00
#
_symmetry.space_group_name_H-M   'P 1'
#
loop_
_entity.id
_entity.type
_entity.pdbx_description
1 polymer ?
#
loop_
_entity_poly.entity_id
_entity_poly.type
_entity_poly.pdbx_seq_one_letter_code
_entity_poly.pdbx_strand_id
1 'polypeptide(L)'
;MKQKPKPRIALLREKAGLTQLELSRLVGVTESTIQNWESGRTGTDHIERIIRFCKALNCQVEDLIEYKDETTETSVNKPTSLSDIHHLLGTEEATFANNSEAGFSQQPKAPEASF
;
A
#
# COMPACT_ATOMS: atom_id res chain seq x y z
N MET A 1 31.44 17.54 -28.75
CA MET A 1 30.37 16.57 -29.08
C MET A 1 29.53 16.37 -27.83
N LYS A 2 28.20 16.58 -27.87
CA LYS A 2 27.33 16.35 -26.70
C LYS A 2 27.14 14.84 -26.55
N GLN A 3 27.64 14.25 -25.46
CA GLN A 3 27.39 12.84 -25.16
C GLN A 3 25.93 12.68 -24.74
N LYS A 4 25.21 11.69 -25.29
CA LYS A 4 23.84 11.37 -24.88
C LYS A 4 23.92 10.35 -23.73
N PRO A 5 23.20 10.56 -22.61
CA PRO A 5 23.21 9.62 -21.50
C PRO A 5 22.60 8.27 -21.94
N LYS A 6 23.20 7.18 -21.47
CA LYS A 6 22.74 5.81 -21.72
C LYS A 6 22.37 5.16 -20.37
N PRO A 7 21.16 4.60 -20.22
CA PRO A 7 20.79 3.90 -19.00
C PRO A 7 21.65 2.66 -18.79
N ARG A 8 21.98 2.36 -17.53
CA ARG A 8 22.76 1.18 -17.12
C ARG A 8 21.94 0.18 -16.30
N ILE A 9 20.64 0.40 -16.16
CA ILE A 9 19.75 -0.35 -15.26
C ILE A 9 19.72 -1.84 -15.63
N ALA A 10 19.57 -2.18 -16.92
CA ALA A 10 19.53 -3.58 -17.37
C ALA A 10 20.78 -4.36 -16.97
N LEU A 11 21.97 -3.77 -17.20
CA LEU A 11 23.25 -4.38 -16.84
C LEU A 11 23.38 -4.60 -15.33
N LEU A 12 22.87 -3.66 -14.50
CA LEU A 12 22.92 -3.79 -13.05
C LEU A 12 21.91 -4.84 -12.54
N ARG A 13 20.71 -4.86 -13.13
CA ARG A 13 19.67 -5.85 -12.83
C ARG A 13 20.15 -7.27 -13.13
N GLU A 14 20.75 -7.49 -14.29
CA GLU A 14 21.29 -8.80 -14.70
C GLU A 14 22.43 -9.25 -13.79
N LYS A 15 23.32 -8.34 -13.39
CA LYS A 15 24.38 -8.65 -12.41
C LYS A 15 23.84 -9.03 -11.04
N ALA A 16 22.67 -8.51 -10.67
CA ALA A 16 21.97 -8.88 -9.44
C ALA A 16 21.16 -10.19 -9.59
N GLY A 17 21.10 -10.79 -10.79
CA GLY A 17 20.34 -12.02 -11.05
C GLY A 17 18.82 -11.81 -11.06
N LEU A 18 18.35 -10.59 -11.31
CA LEU A 18 16.93 -10.24 -11.23
C LEU A 18 16.27 -10.20 -12.62
N THR A 19 15.01 -10.62 -12.69
CA THR A 19 14.09 -10.34 -13.80
C THR A 19 13.56 -8.90 -13.72
N GLN A 20 13.00 -8.38 -14.82
CA GLN A 20 12.40 -7.03 -14.82
C GLN A 20 11.23 -6.94 -13.83
N LEU A 21 10.40 -7.98 -13.75
CA LEU A 21 9.29 -8.10 -12.80
C LEU A 21 9.76 -8.09 -11.33
N GLU A 22 10.85 -8.79 -11.00
CA GLU A 22 11.40 -8.79 -9.63
C GLU A 22 11.94 -7.42 -9.24
N LEU A 23 12.71 -6.77 -10.13
CA LEU A 23 13.19 -5.42 -9.89
C LEU A 23 12.03 -4.43 -9.72
N SER A 24 10.97 -4.56 -10.53
CA SER A 24 9.81 -3.67 -10.43
C SER A 24 9.12 -3.77 -9.07
N ARG A 25 9.00 -4.98 -8.52
CA ARG A 25 8.45 -5.22 -7.17
C ARG A 25 9.32 -4.60 -6.08
N LEU A 26 10.65 -4.73 -6.17
CA LEU A 26 11.58 -4.15 -5.20
C LEU A 26 11.57 -2.62 -5.20
N VAL A 27 11.40 -2.01 -6.38
CA VAL A 27 11.40 -0.54 -6.54
C VAL A 27 10.00 0.07 -6.33
N GLY A 28 8.94 -0.74 -6.35
CA GLY A 28 7.56 -0.27 -6.21
C GLY A 28 6.98 0.35 -7.49
N VAL A 29 7.37 -0.16 -8.66
CA VAL A 29 6.88 0.29 -9.98
C VAL A 29 6.41 -0.87 -10.85
N THR A 30 5.80 -0.57 -12.00
CA THR A 30 5.38 -1.60 -12.95
C THR A 30 6.57 -2.17 -13.73
N GLU A 31 6.45 -3.40 -14.23
CA GLU A 31 7.47 -4.01 -15.11
C GLU A 31 7.70 -3.17 -16.38
N SER A 32 6.63 -2.62 -16.97
CA SER A 32 6.71 -1.72 -18.13
C SER A 32 7.51 -0.44 -17.82
N THR A 33 7.41 0.08 -16.59
CA THR A 33 8.23 1.22 -16.14
C THR A 33 9.71 0.86 -16.16
N ILE A 34 10.09 -0.30 -15.63
CA ILE A 34 11.48 -0.80 -15.68
C ILE A 34 11.95 -0.95 -17.13
N GLN A 35 11.15 -1.57 -18.00
CA GLN A 35 11.48 -1.73 -19.42
C GLN A 35 11.72 -0.38 -20.12
N ASN A 36 10.91 0.64 -19.82
CA ASN A 36 11.07 1.98 -20.38
C ASN A 36 12.32 2.70 -19.89
N TRP A 37 12.68 2.50 -18.62
CA TRP A 37 13.93 3.02 -18.07
C TRP A 37 15.16 2.31 -18.65
N GLU A 38 15.11 0.98 -18.82
CA GLU A 38 16.19 0.18 -19.42
C GLU A 38 16.42 0.50 -20.90
N SER A 39 15.35 0.73 -21.66
CA SER A 39 15.43 1.14 -23.07
C SER A 39 15.79 2.61 -23.26
N GLY A 40 15.81 3.41 -22.18
CA GLY A 40 16.10 4.85 -22.23
C GLY A 40 15.00 5.67 -22.89
N ARG A 41 13.77 5.12 -23.01
CA ARG A 41 12.60 5.87 -23.49
C ARG A 41 12.20 6.96 -22.49
N THR A 42 12.31 6.68 -21.19
CA THR A 42 11.98 7.62 -20.10
C THR A 42 12.98 7.49 -18.95
N GLY A 43 13.00 8.45 -18.03
CA GLY A 43 13.70 8.36 -16.74
C GLY A 43 15.21 8.64 -16.77
N THR A 44 15.87 8.50 -17.94
CA THR A 44 17.32 8.75 -18.06
C THR A 44 17.69 10.21 -17.78
N ASP A 45 16.85 11.14 -18.23
CA ASP A 45 16.95 12.57 -17.96
C ASP A 45 16.78 12.89 -16.47
N HIS A 46 15.87 12.20 -15.79
CA HIS A 46 15.63 12.37 -14.36
C HIS A 46 16.85 11.90 -13.55
N ILE A 47 17.42 10.73 -13.88
CA ILE A 47 18.64 10.21 -13.24
C ILE A 47 19.81 11.18 -13.44
N GLU A 48 19.98 11.73 -14.65
CA GLU A 48 21.03 12.71 -14.92
C GLU A 48 20.87 13.97 -14.05
N ARG A 49 19.63 14.44 -13.87
CA ARG A 49 19.34 15.60 -13.02
C ARG A 49 19.65 15.33 -11.54
N ILE A 50 19.31 14.15 -11.03
CA ILE A 50 19.69 13.73 -9.66
C ILE A 50 21.21 13.75 -9.49
N ILE A 51 21.96 13.17 -10.45
CA ILE A 51 23.43 13.19 -10.41
C ILE A 51 23.97 14.63 -10.37
N ARG A 52 23.34 15.57 -11.09
CA ARG A 52 23.73 16.98 -11.05
C ARG A 52 23.43 17.62 -9.69
N PHE A 53 22.33 17.28 -9.02
CA PHE A 53 22.05 17.74 -7.66
C PHE A 53 23.13 17.26 -6.69
N CYS A 54 23.40 15.95 -6.65
CA CYS A 54 24.44 15.37 -5.79
C CYS A 54 25.81 16.04 -5.98
N LYS A 55 26.19 16.29 -7.25
CA LYS A 55 27.45 16.98 -7.56
C LYS A 55 27.46 18.45 -7.13
N ALA A 56 26.37 19.17 -7.35
CA ALA A 56 26.27 20.60 -7.02
C ALA A 56 26.22 20.85 -5.51
N LEU A 57 25.63 19.92 -4.75
CA LEU A 57 25.45 20.01 -3.30
C LEU A 57 26.51 19.24 -2.51
N ASN A 58 27.39 18.50 -3.20
CA ASN A 58 28.39 17.62 -2.60
C ASN A 58 27.78 16.63 -1.57
N CYS A 59 26.71 15.94 -1.99
CA CYS A 59 25.95 15.00 -1.17
C CYS A 59 25.67 13.68 -1.92
N GLN A 60 25.21 12.65 -1.22
CA GLN A 60 24.69 11.41 -1.80
C GLN A 60 23.21 11.57 -2.20
N VAL A 61 22.64 10.57 -2.88
CA VAL A 61 21.25 10.65 -3.36
C VAL A 61 20.25 10.59 -2.20
N GLU A 62 20.58 9.84 -1.15
CA GLU A 62 19.78 9.69 0.06
C GLU A 62 19.64 11.02 0.81
N ASP A 63 20.64 11.91 0.70
CA ASP A 63 20.62 13.23 1.35
C ASP A 63 19.61 14.20 0.70
N LEU A 64 19.03 13.85 -0.46
CA LEU A 64 18.07 14.70 -1.18
C LEU A 64 16.62 14.58 -0.66
N ILE A 65 16.33 13.61 0.21
CA ILE A 65 14.98 13.30 0.68
C ILE A 65 14.98 13.11 2.20
N GLU A 66 14.05 13.75 2.89
CA GLU A 66 13.75 13.50 4.30
C GLU A 66 12.38 12.82 4.40
N TYR A 67 12.33 11.67 5.10
CA TYR A 67 11.08 11.00 5.42
C TYR A 67 10.63 11.47 6.79
N LYS A 68 9.48 12.13 6.86
CA LYS A 68 8.80 12.41 8.13
C LYS A 68 7.87 11.25 8.40
N ASP A 69 8.13 10.52 9.49
CA ASP A 69 7.10 9.67 10.04
C ASP A 69 6.00 10.58 10.56
N GLU A 70 4.80 10.47 10.00
CA GLU A 70 3.60 10.87 10.73
C GLU A 70 3.43 9.90 11.89
N THR A 71 4.27 10.02 12.92
CA THR A 71 3.85 9.62 14.26
C THR A 71 2.70 10.54 14.59
N THR A 72 1.50 10.04 14.33
CA THR A 72 0.26 10.52 14.88
C THR A 72 0.41 10.59 16.40
N GLU A 73 0.89 11.73 16.89
CA GLU A 73 0.43 12.25 18.16
C GLU A 73 -1.05 12.58 18.01
N THR A 74 -1.86 11.53 18.05
CA THR A 74 -3.26 11.63 18.39
C THR A 74 -3.59 10.39 19.21
N SER A 75 -3.43 10.56 20.52
CA SER A 75 -4.24 9.89 21.51
C SER A 75 -5.72 9.98 21.08
N VAL A 76 -6.24 8.95 20.41
CA VAL A 76 -7.66 8.71 20.29
C VAL A 76 -7.92 7.28 20.74
N ASN A 77 -8.61 7.19 21.88
CA ASN A 77 -9.17 6.00 22.49
C ASN A 77 -9.66 5.00 21.43
N LYS A 78 -8.87 3.96 21.14
CA LYS A 78 -9.47 2.72 20.66
C LYS A 78 -10.09 2.05 21.89
N PRO A 79 -11.39 1.71 21.88
CA PRO A 79 -11.97 0.90 22.93
C PRO A 79 -11.16 -0.39 23.03
N THR A 80 -10.48 -0.57 24.16
CA THR A 80 -9.57 -1.70 24.43
C THR A 80 -10.33 -2.94 24.85
N SER A 81 -11.65 -2.83 25.04
CA SER A 81 -12.54 -3.93 25.36
C SER A 81 -13.87 -3.78 24.62
N LEU A 82 -14.55 -4.91 24.38
CA LEU A 82 -15.93 -4.93 23.87
C LEU A 82 -16.88 -4.13 24.76
N SER A 83 -16.63 -4.09 26.08
CA SER A 83 -17.39 -3.27 27.03
C SER A 83 -17.32 -1.77 26.70
N ASP A 84 -16.15 -1.30 26.26
CA ASP A 84 -15.90 0.10 25.96
C ASP A 84 -16.65 0.50 24.68
N ILE A 85 -16.83 -0.45 23.75
CA ILE A 85 -17.64 -0.29 22.54
C ILE A 85 -19.13 -0.20 22.89
N HIS A 86 -19.61 -1.09 23.77
CA HIS A 86 -21.02 -1.13 24.18
C HIS A 86 -21.45 0.16 24.88
N HIS A 87 -20.59 0.70 25.75
CA HIS A 87 -20.81 1.97 26.45
C HIS A 87 -20.87 3.15 25.47
N LEU A 88 -19.94 3.20 24.51
CA LEU A 88 -19.86 4.26 23.51
C LEU A 88 -21.05 4.25 22.54
N LEU A 89 -21.57 3.07 22.22
CA LEU A 89 -22.74 2.89 21.35
C LEU A 89 -24.07 2.98 22.11
N GLY A 90 -24.06 3.14 23.43
CA GLY A 90 -25.27 3.22 24.26
C GLY A 90 -26.15 1.96 24.17
N THR A 91 -25.55 0.80 23.93
CA THR A 91 -26.27 -0.48 23.73
C THR A 91 -26.40 -1.31 25.01
N GLU A 92 -26.22 -0.68 26.18
CA GLU A 92 -26.42 -1.32 27.47
C GLU A 92 -27.93 -1.46 27.76
N GLU A 93 -28.62 -2.33 27.04
CA GLU A 93 -30.00 -2.71 27.36
C GLU A 93 -30.10 -4.20 27.75
N ALA A 94 -30.36 -4.36 29.05
CA ALA A 94 -31.19 -5.40 29.65
C ALA A 94 -30.73 -6.86 29.51
N THR A 95 -29.79 -7.28 30.38
CA THR A 95 -29.76 -8.67 30.81
C THR A 95 -30.95 -8.99 31.71
N PHE A 96 -32.02 -9.45 31.07
CA PHE A 96 -32.96 -10.51 31.47
C PHE A 96 -33.51 -10.47 32.91
N ALA A 97 -34.66 -9.81 33.06
CA ALA A 97 -35.68 -10.23 34.01
C ALA A 97 -36.77 -11.03 33.27
N ASN A 98 -36.77 -12.34 33.52
CA ASN A 98 -37.89 -13.27 33.61
C ASN A 98 -39.13 -13.19 32.70
N ASN A 99 -39.42 -14.38 32.15
CA ASN A 99 -40.74 -15.00 31.95
C ASN A 99 -41.69 -14.36 30.92
N SER A 100 -41.97 -15.10 29.84
CA SER A 100 -43.23 -15.86 29.69
C SER A 100 -43.47 -16.24 28.22
N GLU A 101 -43.60 -17.55 28.00
CA GLU A 101 -44.64 -18.21 27.19
C GLU A 101 -44.80 -17.95 25.67
N ALA A 102 -45.02 -19.09 24.99
CA ALA A 102 -45.75 -19.29 23.74
C ALA A 102 -45.15 -18.61 22.48
N GLY A 103 -44.59 -19.31 21.50
CA GLY A 103 -45.10 -20.51 20.84
C GLY A 103 -45.92 -20.12 19.61
N PHE A 104 -45.35 -20.21 18.41
CA PHE A 104 -45.97 -20.87 17.24
C PHE A 104 -45.03 -20.86 16.02
N SER A 105 -44.69 -22.05 15.52
CA SER A 105 -44.07 -22.26 14.21
C SER A 105 -45.14 -22.25 13.12
N GLN A 106 -44.94 -21.48 12.04
CA GLN A 106 -45.63 -21.72 10.77
C GLN A 106 -44.66 -21.52 9.58
N GLN A 107 -44.41 -22.64 8.91
CA GLN A 107 -43.85 -22.86 7.56
C GLN A 107 -44.97 -22.58 6.49
N PRO A 108 -44.81 -22.68 5.14
CA PRO A 108 -43.69 -23.23 4.34
C PRO A 108 -43.40 -22.58 2.93
N LYS A 109 -42.36 -23.14 2.27
CA LYS A 109 -42.16 -23.46 0.82
C LYS A 109 -42.29 -22.39 -0.30
N ALA A 110 -41.20 -22.23 -1.05
CA ALA A 110 -41.21 -21.88 -2.47
C ALA A 110 -40.89 -23.14 -3.32
N PRO A 111 -41.49 -23.35 -4.51
CA PRO A 111 -41.10 -24.43 -5.39
C PRO A 111 -39.96 -24.04 -6.34
N GLU A 112 -39.14 -25.05 -6.63
CA GLU A 112 -37.96 -25.03 -7.48
C GLU A 112 -38.26 -24.85 -8.98
N ALA A 113 -37.20 -24.41 -9.66
CA ALA A 113 -37.03 -24.14 -11.07
C ALA A 113 -37.52 -25.23 -12.03
N SER A 114 -37.74 -24.85 -13.29
CA SER A 114 -37.36 -25.65 -14.48
C SER A 114 -37.51 -24.86 -15.78
N PHE A 115 -36.38 -24.76 -16.49
CA PHE A 115 -36.15 -24.57 -17.94
C PHE A 115 -36.63 -23.29 -18.65
#